data_AF-A0A0V0J8N8-F1
#
_entry.id   AF-A0A0V0J8N8-F1
#
_cell.length_a   1.000
_cell.length_b   1.000
_cell.length_c   1.000
_cell.angle_alpha   90.00
_cell.angle_beta   90.00
_cell.angle_gamma   90.00
#
_symmetry.space_group_name_H-M   'P 1'
#
loop_
_entity.id
_entity.type
_entity.pdbx_description
1 polymer ?
#
loop_
_entity_poly.entity_id
_entity_poly.type
_entity_poly.pdbx_seq_one_letter_code
_entity_poly.pdbx_strand_id
1 'polypeptide(L)'
;MADCKLCGLHFYDPTVFKEHIASPEHTARLEGASQQEKPVSISTRPLRCMCCDVTFESKSELQQHLATPEHKHHAELMRQSNVKLPCTSSASGKTAATNINSCTGYGNEVQPVVNPSSSLSLGTLPESEELTALVGKLCEEMRPFIRSEICRLLEPICAPQVNASSPPTTVPNHPVIISKDGGLYCTVCHCSVPGSGGGAEQHLLGKKHQSKL
;
A
#
# COMPACT_ATOMS: atom_id res chain seq x y z
N MET A 1 40.05 -20.09 -3.27
CA MET A 1 39.08 -18.99 -3.13
C MET A 1 37.89 -19.49 -2.35
N ALA A 2 37.72 -18.97 -1.14
CA ALA A 2 36.62 -19.24 -0.23
C ALA A 2 36.21 -17.91 0.43
N ASP A 3 34.97 -17.80 0.88
CA ASP A 3 34.49 -16.58 1.52
C ASP A 3 33.63 -16.89 2.75
N CYS A 4 33.76 -16.03 3.76
CA CYS A 4 33.03 -16.14 5.01
C CYS A 4 31.86 -15.15 5.00
N LYS A 5 30.64 -15.63 4.73
CA LYS A 5 29.43 -14.79 4.67
C LYS A 5 29.15 -14.05 5.99
N LEU A 6 29.45 -14.68 7.13
CA LEU A 6 29.22 -14.11 8.47
C LEU A 6 30.20 -12.98 8.81
N CYS A 7 31.41 -12.99 8.25
CA CYS A 7 32.42 -11.95 8.48
C CYS A 7 32.58 -10.97 7.30
N GLY A 8 32.01 -11.28 6.13
CA GLY A 8 32.20 -10.50 4.90
C GLY A 8 33.60 -10.60 4.28
N LEU A 9 34.39 -11.60 4.68
CA LEU A 9 35.82 -11.71 4.32
C LEU A 9 36.04 -12.72 3.17
N HIS A 10 36.94 -12.38 2.25
CA HIS A 10 37.33 -13.24 1.13
C HIS A 10 38.76 -13.77 1.31
N PHE A 11 38.96 -15.06 1.05
CA PHE A 11 40.22 -15.78 1.29
C PHE A 11 40.67 -16.48 0.02
N TYR A 12 41.86 -16.13 -0.46
CA TYR A 12 42.47 -16.79 -1.60
C TYR A 12 43.03 -18.17 -1.19
N ASP A 13 43.67 -18.24 -0.03
CA ASP A 13 44.25 -19.45 0.56
C ASP A 13 43.24 -20.25 1.43
N PRO A 14 43.02 -21.54 1.17
CA PRO A 14 42.11 -22.38 1.97
C PRO A 14 42.55 -22.67 3.40
N THR A 15 43.85 -22.56 3.71
CA THR A 15 44.43 -22.78 5.05
C THR A 15 44.08 -21.61 5.95
N VAL A 16 44.31 -20.39 5.47
CA VAL A 16 43.93 -19.15 6.19
C VAL A 16 42.41 -19.06 6.39
N PHE A 17 41.62 -19.56 5.44
CA PHE A 17 40.16 -19.70 5.62
C PHE A 17 39.80 -20.69 6.75
N LYS A 18 40.50 -21.83 6.86
CA LYS A 18 40.29 -22.81 7.94
C LYS A 18 40.68 -22.25 9.30
N GLU A 19 41.79 -21.52 9.38
CA GLU A 19 42.22 -20.82 10.59
C GLU A 19 41.21 -19.72 10.98
N HIS A 20 40.67 -18.99 10.01
CA HIS A 20 39.63 -18.00 10.24
C HIS A 20 38.36 -18.61 10.84
N ILE A 21 37.82 -19.70 10.27
CA ILE A 21 36.59 -20.32 10.81
C ILE A 21 36.82 -21.05 12.14
N ALA A 22 38.07 -21.37 12.48
CA ALA A 22 38.44 -21.91 13.78
C ALA A 22 38.78 -20.81 14.82
N SER A 23 38.75 -19.52 14.43
CA SER A 23 39.14 -18.43 15.33
C SER A 23 38.04 -18.15 16.38
N PRO A 24 38.42 -17.74 17.61
CA PRO A 24 37.45 -17.39 18.63
C PRO A 24 36.60 -16.17 18.23
N GLU A 25 37.11 -15.25 17.39
CA GLU A 25 36.29 -14.13 16.90
C GLU A 25 35.22 -14.59 15.90
N HIS A 26 35.51 -15.60 15.07
CA HIS A 26 34.50 -16.19 14.19
C HIS A 26 33.45 -16.97 14.99
N THR A 27 33.87 -17.76 15.97
CA THR A 27 32.98 -18.52 16.87
C THR A 27 32.05 -17.59 17.67
N ALA A 28 32.57 -16.52 18.26
CA ALA A 28 31.75 -15.54 18.97
C ALA A 28 30.72 -14.83 18.06
N ARG A 29 31.07 -14.60 16.78
CA ARG A 29 30.13 -14.07 15.77
C ARG A 29 29.08 -15.09 15.34
N LEU A 30 29.45 -16.37 15.22
CA LEU A 30 28.52 -17.49 14.98
C LEU A 30 27.48 -17.60 16.11
N GLU A 31 27.93 -17.59 17.36
CA GLU A 31 27.06 -17.66 18.54
C GLU A 31 26.13 -16.44 18.64
N GLY A 32 26.67 -15.24 18.41
CA GLY A 32 25.88 -14.00 18.34
C GLY A 32 24.86 -13.99 17.19
N ALA A 33 25.19 -14.60 16.05
CA ALA A 33 24.27 -14.74 14.92
C ALA A 33 23.19 -15.80 15.17
N SER A 34 23.50 -16.91 15.84
CA SER A 34 22.52 -17.94 16.20
C SER A 34 21.51 -17.41 17.24
N GLN A 35 21.94 -16.57 18.19
CA GLN A 35 21.02 -15.83 19.07
C GLN A 35 20.19 -14.75 18.33
N GLN A 36 20.56 -14.42 17.08
CA GLN A 36 19.76 -13.60 16.17
C GLN A 36 18.94 -14.40 15.15
N GLU A 37 18.88 -15.73 15.25
CA GLU A 37 17.87 -16.56 14.56
C GLU A 37 16.47 -16.42 15.19
N LYS A 38 16.06 -15.18 15.51
CA LYS A 38 14.65 -14.85 15.41
C LYS A 38 14.34 -14.95 13.90
N PRO A 39 13.45 -15.85 13.47
CA PRO A 39 13.26 -16.09 12.04
C PRO A 39 12.95 -14.77 11.35
N VAL A 40 13.62 -14.51 10.23
CA VAL A 40 13.34 -13.35 9.38
C VAL A 40 11.93 -13.53 8.86
N SER A 41 10.98 -13.03 9.64
CA SER A 41 9.57 -13.06 9.32
C SER A 41 9.42 -12.33 8.01
N ILE A 42 9.06 -13.08 6.96
CA ILE A 42 8.56 -12.55 5.70
C ILE A 42 7.55 -11.47 6.09
N SER A 43 7.80 -10.21 5.71
CA SER A 43 7.12 -9.04 6.28
C SER A 43 5.62 -9.08 6.06
N THR A 44 4.91 -9.82 6.90
CA THR A 44 3.47 -9.77 7.10
C THR A 44 3.22 -8.46 7.79
N ARG A 45 2.96 -7.43 6.98
CA ARG A 45 2.57 -6.09 7.42
C ARG A 45 1.60 -6.24 8.61
N PRO A 46 1.98 -5.78 9.81
CA PRO A 46 1.31 -6.18 11.02
C PRO A 46 -0.11 -5.61 11.04
N LEU A 47 -1.06 -6.40 11.54
CA LEU A 47 -2.48 -6.14 11.36
C LEU A 47 -2.95 -5.14 12.40
N ARG A 48 -3.35 -3.93 11.97
CA ARG A 48 -3.68 -2.81 12.85
C ARG A 48 -5.19 -2.56 12.92
N CYS A 49 -5.73 -2.47 14.12
CA CYS A 49 -7.08 -1.99 14.37
C CYS A 49 -7.11 -0.46 14.36
N MET A 50 -7.80 0.15 13.40
CA MET A 50 -7.87 1.62 13.29
C MET A 50 -8.72 2.29 14.38
N CYS A 51 -9.66 1.58 15.00
CA CYS A 51 -10.51 2.14 16.07
C CYS A 51 -9.79 2.23 17.41
N CYS A 52 -8.82 1.35 17.68
CA CYS A 52 -8.13 1.26 18.97
C CYS A 52 -6.62 1.54 18.88
N ASP A 53 -6.09 1.70 17.67
CA ASP A 53 -4.66 1.84 17.36
C ASP A 53 -3.77 0.71 17.92
N VAL A 54 -4.30 -0.51 17.96
CA VAL A 54 -3.58 -1.70 18.44
C VAL A 54 -3.13 -2.53 17.23
N THR A 55 -1.92 -3.08 17.33
CA THR A 55 -1.26 -3.86 16.27
C THR A 55 -1.11 -5.32 16.71
N PHE A 56 -1.37 -6.25 15.79
CA PHE A 56 -1.43 -7.70 16.02
C PHE A 56 -0.51 -8.46 15.06
N GLU A 57 0.04 -9.58 15.51
CA GLU A 57 0.94 -10.42 14.71
C GLU A 57 0.16 -11.42 13.84
N SER A 58 -1.04 -11.85 14.28
CA SER A 58 -1.90 -12.75 13.49
C SER A 58 -3.31 -12.23 13.23
N LYS A 59 -3.92 -12.76 12.15
CA LYS A 59 -5.34 -12.51 11.83
C LYS A 59 -6.28 -13.01 12.93
N SER A 60 -5.90 -14.10 13.61
CA SER A 60 -6.70 -14.68 14.70
C SER A 60 -6.79 -13.74 15.89
N GLU A 61 -5.67 -13.14 16.30
CA GLU A 61 -5.64 -12.12 17.36
C GLU A 61 -6.49 -10.91 17.01
N LEU A 62 -6.37 -10.37 15.79
CA LEU A 62 -7.20 -9.25 15.35
C LEU A 62 -8.69 -9.63 15.37
N GLN A 63 -9.07 -10.80 14.87
CA GLN A 63 -10.48 -11.23 14.91
C GLN A 63 -10.99 -11.42 16.34
N GLN A 64 -10.17 -11.92 17.26
CA GLN A 64 -10.50 -12.00 18.69
C GLN A 64 -10.66 -10.60 19.30
N HIS A 65 -9.77 -9.65 18.99
CA HIS A 65 -9.87 -8.26 19.41
C HIS A 65 -11.17 -7.60 18.92
N LEU A 66 -11.52 -7.76 17.64
CA LEU A 66 -12.78 -7.22 17.08
C LEU A 66 -14.03 -7.84 17.73
N ALA A 67 -13.91 -9.04 18.31
CA ALA A 67 -15.00 -9.72 18.98
C ALA A 67 -15.24 -9.27 20.43
N THR A 68 -14.27 -8.61 21.10
CA THR A 68 -14.41 -8.26 22.52
C THR A 68 -15.44 -7.13 22.74
N PRO A 69 -16.13 -7.10 23.90
CA PRO A 69 -17.11 -6.05 24.19
C PRO A 69 -16.47 -4.66 24.32
N GLU A 70 -15.22 -4.57 24.76
CA GLU A 70 -14.46 -3.30 24.89
C GLU A 70 -14.21 -2.68 23.51
N HIS A 71 -13.78 -3.49 22.53
CA HIS A 71 -13.61 -3.02 21.15
C HIS A 71 -14.95 -2.53 20.57
N LYS A 72 -16.02 -3.31 20.73
CA LYS A 72 -17.36 -2.96 20.23
C LYS A 72 -17.88 -1.65 20.83
N HIS A 73 -17.70 -1.45 22.14
CA HIS A 73 -18.07 -0.21 22.82
C HIS A 73 -17.25 0.98 22.31
N HIS A 74 -15.93 0.82 22.15
CA HIS A 74 -15.06 1.88 21.65
C HIS A 74 -15.37 2.24 20.18
N ALA A 75 -15.62 1.23 19.33
CA ALA A 75 -16.03 1.43 17.95
C ALA A 75 -17.37 2.19 17.84
N GLU A 76 -18.32 1.92 18.72
CA GLU A 76 -19.61 2.63 18.74
C GLU A 76 -19.45 4.10 19.22
N LEU A 77 -18.63 4.36 20.23
CA LEU A 77 -18.29 5.74 20.63
C LEU A 77 -17.64 6.54 19.48
N MET A 78 -16.76 5.89 18.70
CA MET A 78 -16.13 6.48 17.52
C MET A 78 -17.11 6.69 16.35
N ARG A 79 -18.19 5.91 16.26
CA ARG A 79 -19.29 6.17 15.30
C ARG A 79 -20.12 7.38 15.73
N GLN A 80 -20.43 7.51 17.01
CA GLN A 80 -21.29 8.59 17.53
C GLN A 80 -20.60 9.96 17.52
N SER A 81 -19.28 10.02 17.75
CA SER A 81 -18.52 11.28 17.68
C SER A 81 -18.49 11.88 16.27
N ASN A 82 -18.55 11.05 15.23
CA ASN A 82 -18.49 11.47 13.83
C ASN A 82 -19.84 11.94 13.24
N VAL A 83 -20.94 11.85 14.00
CA VAL A 83 -22.31 12.21 13.57
C VAL A 83 -22.73 13.61 14.07
N LYS A 84 -21.81 14.40 14.64
CA LYS A 84 -22.13 15.74 15.17
C LYS A 84 -22.17 16.85 14.12
N LEU A 85 -23.04 16.71 13.12
CA LEU A 85 -23.59 17.83 12.35
C LEU A 85 -25.05 18.07 12.82
N PRO A 86 -25.40 19.27 13.31
CA PRO A 86 -26.72 19.52 13.87
C PRO A 86 -27.74 19.84 12.77
N CYS A 87 -28.62 18.89 12.44
CA CYS A 87 -29.86 19.21 11.73
C CYS A 87 -30.88 19.82 12.71
N THR A 88 -30.83 21.14 12.86
CA THR A 88 -31.87 21.90 13.58
C THR A 88 -33.12 22.03 12.73
N SER A 89 -34.12 21.18 12.99
CA SER A 89 -35.49 21.33 12.47
C SER A 89 -36.48 21.28 13.63
N SER A 90 -36.44 22.31 14.47
CA SER A 90 -37.36 22.47 15.60
C SER A 90 -38.75 22.88 15.12
N ALA A 91 -39.69 21.94 15.07
CA ALA A 91 -41.13 22.22 15.14
C ALA A 91 -41.68 21.57 16.42
N SER A 92 -42.14 22.39 17.36
CA SER A 92 -42.47 21.97 18.72
C SER A 92 -43.85 21.32 18.82
N GLY A 93 -43.94 20.19 19.52
CA GLY A 93 -45.19 19.50 19.82
C GLY A 93 -45.08 18.63 21.08
N LYS A 94 -45.71 19.05 22.17
CA LYS A 94 -45.89 18.29 23.42
C LYS A 94 -46.83 17.09 23.10
N THR A 95 -46.89 15.97 23.84
CA THR A 95 -46.94 15.79 25.31
C THR A 95 -46.67 14.32 25.69
N ALA A 96 -46.72 13.99 26.99
CA ALA A 96 -46.27 12.73 27.59
C ALA A 96 -47.25 11.52 27.51
N ALA A 97 -46.65 10.31 27.55
CA ALA A 97 -47.12 9.05 28.16
C ALA A 97 -48.50 8.46 27.68
N THR A 98 -48.86 7.17 27.84
CA THR A 98 -48.51 6.20 28.90
C THR A 98 -48.78 4.75 28.43
N ASN A 99 -48.26 3.80 29.23
CA ASN A 99 -48.61 2.40 29.47
C ASN A 99 -50.03 1.87 29.07
N ILE A 100 -50.11 0.54 28.92
CA ILE A 100 -51.32 -0.30 28.74
C ILE A 100 -52.46 -0.07 29.76
N ASN A 101 -53.74 -0.05 29.33
CA ASN A 101 -54.71 -1.16 29.49
C ASN A 101 -56.22 -0.75 29.34
N SER A 102 -57.03 -1.66 28.76
CA SER A 102 -58.49 -1.92 28.93
C SER A 102 -59.65 -0.90 28.71
N CYS A 103 -60.58 -1.35 27.86
CA CYS A 103 -62.06 -1.39 28.01
C CYS A 103 -63.03 -0.22 27.70
N THR A 104 -63.90 -0.51 26.71
CA THR A 104 -65.37 -0.33 26.62
C THR A 104 -66.03 1.06 26.55
N GLY A 105 -66.89 1.22 25.52
CA GLY A 105 -68.19 1.91 25.66
C GLY A 105 -68.57 2.84 24.51
N TYR A 106 -69.75 2.60 23.92
CA TYR A 106 -70.66 3.50 23.17
C TYR A 106 -70.26 4.99 23.03
N GLY A 107 -70.44 5.67 21.89
CA GLY A 107 -71.28 5.42 20.73
C GLY A 107 -71.69 6.76 20.08
N ASN A 108 -72.40 6.69 18.97
CA ASN A 108 -73.07 7.80 18.25
C ASN A 108 -72.25 8.82 17.43
N GLU A 109 -72.80 8.98 16.23
CA GLU A 109 -72.62 9.89 15.10
C GLU A 109 -72.04 11.31 15.33
N VAL A 110 -71.27 11.81 14.34
CA VAL A 110 -71.76 12.71 13.26
C VAL A 110 -70.60 13.05 12.27
N GLN A 111 -70.88 12.95 10.96
CA GLN A 111 -70.02 13.40 9.83
C GLN A 111 -70.21 14.91 9.55
N PRO A 112 -69.60 15.54 8.51
CA PRO A 112 -68.44 15.19 7.66
C PRO A 112 -67.38 16.33 7.65
N VAL A 113 -66.34 16.27 6.80
CA VAL A 113 -66.04 17.31 5.77
C VAL A 113 -64.75 17.03 4.96
N VAL A 114 -64.92 17.03 3.62
CA VAL A 114 -63.96 17.14 2.49
C VAL A 114 -62.76 16.18 2.30
N ASN A 115 -62.99 15.24 1.37
CA ASN A 115 -62.12 14.83 0.25
C ASN A 115 -61.42 16.03 -0.47
N PRO A 116 -60.51 15.84 -1.45
CA PRO A 116 -59.72 14.66 -1.84
C PRO A 116 -58.20 15.00 -1.73
N SER A 117 -57.19 14.39 -2.36
CA SER A 117 -57.04 13.31 -3.37
C SER A 117 -55.77 12.50 -3.07
N SER A 118 -55.71 11.25 -3.56
CA SER A 118 -54.46 10.47 -3.65
C SER A 118 -53.74 10.72 -4.98
N SER A 119 -52.41 10.82 -4.95
CA SER A 119 -51.57 10.44 -6.10
C SER A 119 -50.42 9.54 -5.61
N LEU A 120 -50.47 8.28 -6.05
CA LEU A 120 -49.37 7.33 -5.86
C LEU A 120 -48.31 7.63 -6.92
N SER A 121 -47.12 8.06 -6.49
CA SER A 121 -45.95 8.19 -7.37
C SER A 121 -44.87 7.23 -6.93
N LEU A 122 -44.75 6.13 -7.68
CA LEU A 122 -43.64 5.18 -7.62
C LEU A 122 -42.36 5.90 -8.12
N GLY A 123 -41.44 6.20 -7.21
CA GLY A 123 -40.22 6.97 -7.48
C GLY A 123 -38.96 6.11 -7.56
N THR A 124 -38.30 6.15 -8.71
CA THR A 124 -37.13 5.35 -9.13
C THR A 124 -35.94 5.36 -8.17
N LEU A 125 -35.29 4.20 -8.02
CA LEU A 125 -34.08 3.95 -7.23
C LEU A 125 -32.80 4.39 -7.98
N PRO A 126 -31.99 5.33 -7.45
CA PRO A 126 -30.76 5.81 -8.09
C PRO A 126 -29.50 5.39 -7.31
N GLU A 127 -29.27 4.09 -7.13
CA GLU A 127 -28.17 3.56 -6.28
C GLU A 127 -26.96 3.04 -7.08
N SER A 128 -27.14 2.75 -8.37
CA SER A 128 -26.08 2.16 -9.22
C SER A 128 -25.02 3.16 -9.67
N GLU A 129 -25.39 4.43 -9.92
CA GLU A 129 -24.49 5.44 -10.47
C GLU A 129 -23.51 5.97 -9.41
N GLU A 130 -23.99 6.22 -8.19
CA GLU A 130 -23.14 6.58 -7.05
C GLU A 130 -22.20 5.43 -6.65
N LEU A 131 -22.69 4.18 -6.65
CA LEU A 131 -21.87 3.00 -6.40
C LEU A 131 -20.77 2.84 -7.47
N THR A 132 -21.10 3.06 -8.74
CA THR A 132 -20.12 3.02 -9.84
C THR A 132 -19.07 4.12 -9.70
N ALA A 133 -19.47 5.34 -9.31
CA ALA A 133 -18.55 6.44 -9.05
C ALA A 133 -17.63 6.18 -7.83
N LEU A 134 -18.12 5.51 -6.79
CA LEU A 134 -17.33 5.08 -5.64
C LEU A 134 -16.31 3.99 -6.00
N VAL A 135 -16.72 2.97 -6.76
CA VAL A 135 -15.81 1.94 -7.29
C VAL A 135 -14.74 2.55 -8.19
N GLY A 136 -15.12 3.48 -9.07
CA GLY A 136 -14.17 4.23 -9.90
C GLY A 136 -13.10 4.93 -9.06
N LYS A 137 -13.50 5.74 -8.06
CA LYS A 137 -12.57 6.41 -7.14
C LYS A 137 -11.66 5.43 -6.39
N LEU A 138 -12.17 4.29 -5.93
CA LEU A 138 -11.36 3.25 -5.29
C LEU A 138 -10.31 2.68 -6.26
N CYS A 139 -10.67 2.43 -7.52
CA CYS A 139 -9.75 1.93 -8.54
C CYS A 139 -8.67 2.96 -8.92
N GLU A 140 -8.98 4.27 -8.95
CA GLU A 140 -8.00 5.35 -9.13
C GLU A 140 -6.96 5.34 -7.99
N GLU A 141 -7.43 5.35 -6.74
CA GLU A 141 -6.59 5.37 -5.53
C GLU A 141 -5.73 4.10 -5.38
N MET A 142 -6.25 2.94 -5.76
CA MET A 142 -5.51 1.67 -5.71
C MET A 142 -4.52 1.50 -6.87
N ARG A 143 -4.71 2.19 -8.01
CA ARG A 143 -3.84 2.08 -9.20
C ARG A 143 -2.34 2.21 -8.92
N PRO A 144 -1.82 3.22 -8.19
CA PRO A 144 -0.39 3.32 -7.92
C PRO A 144 0.16 2.13 -7.14
N PHE A 145 -0.60 1.57 -6.19
CA PHE A 145 -0.21 0.39 -5.42
C PHE A 145 -0.20 -0.87 -6.28
N ILE A 146 -1.25 -1.08 -7.09
CA ILE A 146 -1.34 -2.19 -8.05
C ILE A 146 -0.18 -2.13 -9.05
N ARG A 147 0.11 -0.94 -9.61
CA ARG A 147 1.24 -0.73 -10.53
C ARG A 147 2.59 -1.01 -9.85
N SER A 148 2.79 -0.53 -8.62
CA SER A 148 4.01 -0.75 -7.85
C SER A 148 4.26 -2.25 -7.61
N GLU A 149 3.23 -2.98 -7.16
CA GLU A 149 3.38 -4.41 -6.87
C GLU A 149 3.56 -5.25 -8.14
N ILE A 150 2.88 -4.90 -9.24
CA ILE A 150 3.13 -5.52 -10.56
C ILE A 150 4.58 -5.31 -11.00
N CYS A 151 5.15 -4.11 -10.84
CA CYS A 151 6.56 -3.87 -11.17
C CYS A 151 7.49 -4.77 -10.32
N ARG A 152 7.29 -4.83 -9.00
CA ARG A 152 8.10 -5.67 -8.09
C ARG A 152 8.00 -7.16 -8.38
N LEU A 153 6.86 -7.64 -8.89
CA LEU A 153 6.68 -9.03 -9.30
C LEU A 153 7.28 -9.33 -10.69
N LEU A 154 7.48 -8.32 -11.55
CA LEU A 154 8.07 -8.46 -12.88
C LEU A 154 9.59 -8.22 -12.90
N GLU A 155 10.14 -7.46 -11.95
CA GLU A 155 11.58 -7.24 -11.78
C GLU A 155 12.44 -8.53 -11.84
N PRO A 156 12.06 -9.66 -11.21
CA PRO A 156 12.82 -10.91 -11.29
C PRO A 156 12.79 -11.60 -12.67
N ILE A 157 11.80 -11.29 -13.52
CA ILE A 157 11.58 -11.96 -14.80
C ILE A 157 12.34 -11.25 -15.93
N CYS A 158 12.55 -9.94 -15.81
CA CYS A 158 13.30 -9.13 -16.77
C CYS A 158 14.79 -8.97 -16.44
N ALA A 159 15.29 -9.61 -15.37
CA ALA A 159 16.71 -9.60 -15.02
C ALA A 159 17.54 -10.30 -16.13
N PRO A 160 18.54 -9.63 -16.74
CA PRO A 160 19.39 -10.26 -17.73
C PRO A 160 20.17 -11.42 -17.10
N GLN A 161 19.86 -12.65 -17.52
CA GLN A 161 20.62 -13.85 -17.13
C GLN A 161 22.02 -13.76 -17.77
N VAL A 162 22.98 -13.26 -16.99
CA VAL A 162 24.39 -13.18 -17.39
C VAL A 162 25.05 -14.55 -17.38
N ASN A 163 24.69 -15.36 -18.38
CA ASN A 163 25.41 -16.59 -18.72
C ASN A 163 26.83 -16.25 -19.16
N ALA A 164 27.82 -16.49 -18.29
CA ALA A 164 29.22 -16.30 -18.61
C ALA A 164 29.70 -17.39 -19.58
N SER A 165 30.06 -17.01 -20.81
CA SER A 165 30.83 -17.85 -21.73
C SER A 165 31.52 -17.02 -22.82
N SER A 166 32.85 -16.90 -22.67
CA SER A 166 33.86 -16.54 -23.69
C SER A 166 33.94 -15.07 -24.18
N PRO A 167 35.16 -14.56 -24.44
CA PRO A 167 35.42 -13.24 -25.05
C PRO A 167 35.27 -13.30 -26.60
N PRO A 168 34.91 -12.20 -27.30
CA PRO A 168 35.79 -11.04 -27.42
C PRO A 168 35.12 -9.65 -27.47
N THR A 169 35.97 -8.62 -27.32
CA THR A 169 35.88 -7.23 -27.83
C THR A 169 34.53 -6.76 -28.40
N THR A 170 33.76 -5.95 -27.65
CA THR A 170 32.97 -4.79 -28.15
C THR A 170 32.49 -3.92 -26.97
N VAL A 171 32.71 -2.61 -27.10
CA VAL A 171 32.11 -1.40 -26.44
C VAL A 171 31.19 -1.60 -25.21
N PRO A 172 31.39 -0.86 -24.09
CA PRO A 172 30.50 -0.91 -22.91
C PRO A 172 29.06 -0.50 -23.24
N ASN A 173 28.12 -1.43 -23.04
CA ASN A 173 26.72 -1.26 -23.38
C ASN A 173 25.92 -0.68 -22.20
N HIS A 174 26.15 0.60 -21.89
CA HIS A 174 25.32 1.38 -20.96
C HIS A 174 24.70 2.56 -21.72
N PRO A 175 23.38 2.83 -21.60
CA PRO A 175 22.75 3.94 -22.30
C PRO A 175 23.13 5.29 -21.66
N VAL A 176 24.30 5.80 -22.05
CA VAL A 176 24.80 7.13 -21.63
C VAL A 176 23.93 8.25 -22.20
N ILE A 177 23.28 8.00 -23.34
CA ILE A 177 22.30 8.88 -23.97
C ILE A 177 20.93 8.20 -23.95
N ILE A 178 19.90 8.93 -23.52
CA ILE A 178 18.49 8.50 -23.55
C ILE A 178 17.64 9.48 -24.36
N SER A 179 16.56 9.00 -24.97
CA SER A 179 15.58 9.85 -25.66
C SER A 179 14.58 10.41 -24.64
N LYS A 180 14.45 11.74 -24.58
CA LYS A 180 13.50 12.42 -23.69
C LYS A 180 12.92 13.65 -24.39
N ASP A 181 11.59 13.79 -24.35
CA ASP A 181 10.84 14.95 -24.85
C ASP A 181 11.19 15.35 -26.32
N GLY A 182 11.44 14.35 -27.16
CA GLY A 182 11.80 14.54 -28.58
C GLY A 182 13.28 14.87 -28.85
N GLY A 183 14.11 14.97 -27.80
CA GLY A 183 15.56 15.17 -27.90
C GLY A 183 16.38 14.02 -27.31
N LEU A 184 17.70 14.09 -27.47
CA LEU A 184 18.65 13.22 -26.78
C LEU A 184 19.13 13.88 -25.50
N TYR A 185 19.35 13.11 -24.43
CA TYR A 185 19.79 13.60 -23.13
C TYR A 185 20.93 12.73 -22.60
N CYS A 186 22.04 13.34 -22.20
CA CYS A 186 23.17 12.66 -21.60
C CYS A 186 23.00 12.51 -20.09
N THR A 187 22.99 11.28 -19.59
CA THR A 187 22.81 10.96 -18.17
C THR A 187 24.03 11.25 -17.31
N VAL A 188 25.24 11.26 -17.89
CA VAL A 188 26.51 11.54 -17.20
C VAL A 188 26.81 13.05 -17.13
N CYS A 189 26.50 13.78 -18.21
CA CYS A 189 26.68 15.24 -18.25
C CYS A 189 25.47 16.03 -17.76
N HIS A 190 24.32 15.36 -17.57
CA HIS A 190 23.02 15.94 -17.25
C HIS A 190 22.55 17.06 -18.19
N CYS A 191 22.85 16.95 -19.49
CA CYS A 191 22.51 17.97 -20.48
C CYS A 191 21.83 17.39 -21.74
N SER A 192 21.03 18.22 -22.39
CA SER A 192 20.44 17.93 -23.70
C SER A 192 21.51 17.93 -24.78
N VAL A 193 21.40 16.97 -25.70
CA VAL A 193 22.34 16.69 -26.77
C VAL A 193 21.60 16.83 -28.11
N PRO A 194 22.16 17.52 -29.11
CA PRO A 194 21.51 17.67 -30.40
C PRO A 194 21.40 16.31 -31.12
N GLY A 195 20.17 15.92 -31.46
CA GLY A 195 19.86 14.61 -32.04
C GLY A 195 20.08 14.47 -33.53
N SER A 196 20.18 15.58 -34.29
CA SER A 196 20.45 15.56 -35.73
C SER A 196 21.95 15.69 -36.01
N GLY A 197 22.50 14.73 -36.77
CA GLY A 197 23.85 14.83 -37.35
C GLY A 197 25.02 14.51 -36.41
N GLY A 198 24.99 13.36 -35.72
CA GLY A 198 26.16 12.83 -34.98
C GLY A 198 26.56 13.61 -33.72
N GLY A 199 25.75 14.60 -33.29
CA GLY A 199 26.02 15.41 -32.11
C GLY A 199 26.15 14.61 -30.80
N ALA A 200 25.48 13.46 -30.72
CA ALA A 200 25.64 12.52 -29.60
C ALA A 200 27.00 11.82 -29.60
N GLU A 201 27.49 11.35 -30.73
CA GLU A 201 28.81 10.72 -30.84
C GLU A 201 29.92 11.72 -30.52
N GLN A 202 29.81 12.96 -31.03
CA GLN A 202 30.73 14.05 -30.68
C GLN A 202 30.68 14.42 -29.20
N HIS A 203 29.50 14.36 -28.56
CA HIS A 203 29.37 14.57 -27.12
C HIS A 203 30.11 13.49 -26.33
N LEU A 204 29.87 12.21 -26.65
CA LEU A 204 30.47 11.07 -25.97
C LEU A 204 32.00 11.02 -26.11
N LEU A 205 32.51 11.36 -27.30
CA LEU A 205 33.95 11.47 -27.57
C LEU A 205 34.59 12.76 -27.01
N GLY A 206 33.78 13.69 -26.50
CA GLY A 206 34.25 14.97 -25.98
C GLY A 206 35.04 14.83 -24.69
N LYS A 207 36.20 15.48 -24.59
CA LYS A 207 37.09 15.45 -23.40
C LYS A 207 36.33 15.71 -22.09
N LYS A 208 35.39 16.66 -22.07
CA LYS A 208 34.55 16.99 -20.89
C LYS A 208 33.64 15.85 -20.42
N HIS A 209 33.21 14.99 -21.35
CA HIS A 209 32.40 13.81 -21.05
C HIS A 209 33.30 12.65 -20.58
N GLN A 210 34.39 12.42 -21.29
CA GLN A 210 35.42 11.42 -20.91
C GLN A 210 36.06 11.68 -19.54
N SER A 211 36.08 12.93 -19.05
CA SER A 211 36.51 13.28 -17.68
C SER A 211 35.44 13.04 -16.59
N LYS A 212 34.25 12.53 -16.96
CA LYS A 212 33.12 12.26 -16.06
C LYS A 212 32.62 10.80 -16.13
N LEU A 213 33.23 9.99 -16.98
CA LEU A 213 33.10 8.53 -17.00
C LEU A 213 34.09 7.92 -15.99
#